data_AF-A0A4R7ZS40-F1
#
_entry.id   AF-A0A4R7ZS40-F1
#
_cell.length_a   1.000
_cell.length_b   1.000
_cell.length_c   1.000
_cell.angle_alpha   90.00
_cell.angle_beta   90.00
_cell.angle_gamma   90.00
#
_symmetry.space_group_name_H-M   'P 1'
#
loop_
_entity.id
_entity.type
_entity.pdbx_description
1 polymer ?
#
loop_
_entity_poly.entity_id
_entity_poly.type
_entity_poly.pdbx_seq_one_letter_code
_entity_poly.pdbx_strand_id
1 'polypeptide(L)'
;MKKALLYIHGKGGSHEEVSLYNNLCKEYALIGVDYEVDVPWIVEKKIQKSYDEIHKDYDSISILANSIGAYFAMHSLQDREINMAYFISPIVDMEQLIMDMMTWANVSEKQLEKQKETETSFDETLSWEYLCYVRKHPIIWNVETEILYATNDHLTKKETIDTFVCKHNANVYVAKDQEHWFHTKEQMAIVYEWLTRVIK
;
A
#
# COMPACT_ATOMS: atom_id res chain seq x y z
N MET A 1 11.81 0.53 24.92
CA MET A 1 11.75 1.01 23.54
C MET A 1 10.29 1.22 23.21
N LYS A 2 9.86 2.43 22.88
CA LYS A 2 8.49 2.74 22.46
C LYS A 2 8.37 2.43 20.97
N LYS A 3 7.51 1.49 20.61
CA LYS A 3 7.23 1.11 19.21
C LYS A 3 5.93 1.78 18.75
N ALA A 4 5.91 2.31 17.54
CA ALA A 4 4.70 2.77 16.86
C ALA A 4 4.49 2.02 15.55
N LEU A 5 3.22 1.78 15.20
CA LEU A 5 2.83 1.20 13.92
C LEU A 5 1.88 2.17 13.23
N LEU A 6 2.37 2.71 12.10
CA LEU A 6 1.64 3.64 11.26
C LEU A 6 0.79 2.85 10.27
N TYR A 7 -0.53 3.03 10.35
CA TYR A 7 -1.48 2.37 9.47
C TYR A 7 -1.91 3.28 8.33
N ILE A 8 -1.82 2.76 7.11
CA ILE A 8 -2.13 3.48 5.87
C ILE A 8 -3.16 2.64 5.09
N HIS A 9 -4.38 3.16 4.97
CA HIS A 9 -5.52 2.38 4.50
C HIS A 9 -5.54 2.17 2.97
N GLY A 10 -6.37 1.24 2.51
CA GLY A 10 -6.62 1.05 1.08
C GLY A 10 -7.59 2.09 0.52
N LYS A 11 -7.81 2.04 -0.79
CA LYS A 11 -8.84 2.85 -1.47
C LYS A 11 -10.21 2.53 -0.86
N GLY A 12 -10.96 3.58 -0.51
CA GLY A 12 -12.27 3.46 0.14
C GLY A 12 -12.25 3.00 1.61
N GLY A 13 -11.06 2.82 2.20
CA GLY A 13 -10.89 2.51 3.62
C GLY A 13 -10.86 3.75 4.51
N SER A 14 -10.52 3.56 5.77
CA SER A 14 -10.42 4.63 6.78
C SER A 14 -9.26 4.40 7.74
N HIS A 15 -8.67 5.49 8.25
CA HIS A 15 -7.67 5.44 9.31
C HIS A 15 -8.16 4.73 10.59
N GLU A 16 -9.47 4.71 10.84
CA GLU A 16 -10.10 4.07 12.00
C GLU A 16 -9.97 2.53 11.97
N GLU A 17 -9.78 1.94 10.80
CA GLU A 17 -9.59 0.49 10.61
C GLU A 17 -8.36 -0.02 11.36
N VAL A 18 -7.42 0.86 11.73
CA VAL A 18 -6.28 0.51 12.57
C VAL A 18 -6.72 -0.19 13.87
N SER A 19 -7.91 0.15 14.38
CA SER A 19 -8.47 -0.45 15.59
C SER A 19 -8.70 -1.96 15.49
N LEU A 20 -8.84 -2.50 14.27
CA LEU A 20 -8.96 -3.95 14.01
C LEU A 20 -7.72 -4.72 14.48
N TYR A 21 -6.57 -4.06 14.57
CA TYR A 21 -5.29 -4.69 14.91
C TYR A 21 -4.87 -4.51 16.38
N ASN A 22 -5.68 -3.82 17.19
CA ASN A 22 -5.39 -3.52 18.61
C ASN A 22 -5.02 -4.77 19.43
N ASN A 23 -5.70 -5.89 19.19
CA ASN A 23 -5.46 -7.13 19.95
C ASN A 23 -4.22 -7.91 19.48
N LEU A 24 -3.74 -7.64 18.27
CA LEU A 24 -2.59 -8.33 17.66
C LEU A 24 -1.29 -7.58 17.94
N CYS A 25 -1.32 -6.26 17.87
CA CYS A 25 -0.14 -5.40 17.92
C CYS A 25 0.04 -4.74 19.29
N LYS A 26 -0.10 -5.48 20.39
CA LYS A 26 -0.15 -4.92 21.77
C LYS A 26 1.10 -4.17 22.20
N GLU A 27 2.24 -4.44 21.59
CA GLU A 27 3.50 -3.73 21.88
C GLU A 27 3.65 -2.40 21.14
N TYR A 28 2.77 -2.13 20.17
CA TYR A 28 2.79 -0.94 19.33
C TYR A 28 1.73 0.05 19.80
N ALA A 29 2.07 1.33 19.83
CA ALA A 29 1.07 2.36 19.66
C ALA A 29 0.60 2.34 18.21
N LEU A 30 -0.72 2.21 18.00
CA LEU A 30 -1.31 2.15 16.68
C LEU A 30 -1.80 3.53 16.24
N ILE A 31 -1.34 4.00 15.08
CA ILE A 31 -1.68 5.33 14.56
C ILE A 31 -2.19 5.17 13.12
N GLY A 32 -3.47 5.43 12.90
CA GLY A 32 -4.03 5.54 11.55
C GLY A 32 -3.76 6.91 10.95
N VAL A 33 -3.30 6.95 9.69
CA VAL A 33 -3.11 8.21 8.95
C VAL A 33 -4.40 8.61 8.25
N ASP A 34 -4.94 9.77 8.61
CA ASP A 34 -6.19 10.28 8.06
C ASP A 34 -6.00 11.07 6.76
N TYR A 35 -6.26 10.44 5.62
CA TYR A 35 -6.34 11.07 4.30
C TYR A 35 -7.63 10.70 3.58
N GLU A 36 -8.09 11.59 2.71
CA GLU A 36 -9.46 11.53 2.14
C GLU A 36 -9.46 11.27 0.63
N VAL A 37 -8.29 11.28 0.00
CA VAL A 37 -8.14 11.21 -1.46
C VAL A 37 -7.06 10.22 -1.83
N ASP A 38 -7.21 9.59 -2.99
CA ASP A 38 -6.23 8.64 -3.55
C ASP A 38 -5.23 9.32 -4.48
N VAL A 39 -4.71 10.48 -4.06
CA VAL A 39 -3.84 11.34 -4.88
C VAL A 39 -2.46 11.47 -4.22
N PRO A 40 -1.38 10.93 -4.81
CA PRO A 40 -0.12 10.71 -4.10
C PRO A 40 0.52 11.99 -3.58
N TRP A 41 0.54 13.09 -4.36
CA TRP A 41 1.12 14.36 -3.91
C TRP A 41 0.32 15.07 -2.81
N ILE A 42 -0.94 14.68 -2.58
CA ILE A 42 -1.76 15.16 -1.45
C ILE A 42 -1.52 14.25 -0.24
N VAL A 43 -1.59 12.93 -0.45
CA VAL A 43 -1.42 11.92 0.60
C VAL A 43 -0.02 11.96 1.20
N GLU A 44 1.01 12.21 0.38
CA GLU A 44 2.41 12.30 0.81
C GLU A 44 2.60 13.25 1.98
N LYS A 45 2.04 14.45 1.88
CA LYS A 45 2.15 15.47 2.93
C LYS A 45 1.48 15.04 4.23
N LYS A 46 0.36 14.32 4.14
CA LYS A 46 -0.37 13.82 5.31
C LYS A 46 0.41 12.70 5.99
N ILE A 47 0.92 11.73 5.23
CA ILE A 47 1.73 10.62 5.76
C ILE A 47 3.03 11.15 6.39
N GLN A 48 3.77 12.02 5.70
CA GLN A 48 5.01 12.58 6.23
C GLN A 48 4.78 13.37 7.51
N LYS A 49 3.70 14.17 7.58
CA LYS A 49 3.33 14.89 8.79
C LYS A 49 3.04 13.94 9.95
N SER A 50 2.24 12.90 9.74
CA SER A 50 1.95 11.91 10.78
C SER A 50 3.22 11.20 11.25
N TYR A 51 4.11 10.82 10.33
CA TYR A 51 5.42 10.25 10.67
C TYR A 51 6.26 11.21 11.53
N ASP A 52 6.42 12.46 11.10
CA ASP A 52 7.24 13.47 11.80
C ASP A 52 6.69 13.80 13.20
N GLU A 53 5.38 13.67 13.40
CA GLU A 53 4.73 13.82 14.71
C GLU A 53 5.08 12.66 15.64
N ILE A 54 4.95 11.40 15.19
CA ILE A 54 5.22 10.25 16.04
C ILE A 54 6.73 9.98 16.22
N HIS A 55 7.57 10.31 15.24
CA HIS A 55 9.02 10.08 15.31
C HIS A 55 9.72 10.83 16.45
N LYS A 56 9.06 11.84 17.04
CA LYS A 56 9.56 12.55 18.23
C LYS A 56 9.44 11.73 19.51
N ASP A 57 8.47 10.83 19.57
CA ASP A 57 8.03 10.15 20.79
C ASP A 57 8.27 8.64 20.80
N TYR A 58 8.57 8.05 19.63
CA TYR A 58 8.75 6.61 19.45
C TYR A 58 10.16 6.31 18.92
N ASP A 59 10.78 5.28 19.50
CA ASP A 59 12.14 4.86 19.18
C ASP A 59 12.20 4.00 17.90
N SER A 60 11.06 3.43 17.48
CA SER A 60 10.96 2.54 16.33
C SER A 60 9.58 2.65 15.71
N ILE A 61 9.53 2.86 14.39
CA ILE A 61 8.29 3.00 13.63
C ILE A 61 8.22 1.87 12.60
N SER A 62 7.11 1.14 12.58
CA SER A 62 6.77 0.16 11.54
C SER A 62 5.54 0.63 10.77
N ILE A 63 5.31 0.07 9.59
CA ILE A 63 4.16 0.40 8.74
C ILE A 63 3.27 -0.83 8.60
N LEU A 64 1.95 -0.63 8.67
CA LEU A 64 0.96 -1.58 8.17
C LEU A 64 0.16 -0.89 7.08
N ALA A 65 0.17 -1.42 5.86
CA ALA A 65 -0.51 -0.75 4.75
C ALA A 65 -1.29 -1.73 3.86
N ASN A 66 -2.46 -1.27 3.41
CA ASN A 66 -3.38 -2.06 2.61
C ASN A 66 -3.43 -1.52 1.18
N SER A 67 -3.29 -2.37 0.17
CA SER A 67 -3.54 -2.01 -1.23
C SER A 67 -2.73 -0.76 -1.66
N ILE A 68 -3.40 0.27 -2.19
CA ILE A 68 -2.79 1.55 -2.58
C ILE A 68 -2.07 2.26 -1.42
N GLY A 69 -2.47 1.99 -0.18
CA GLY A 69 -1.77 2.49 1.01
C GLY A 69 -0.32 2.04 1.06
N ALA A 70 0.02 0.87 0.53
CA ALA A 70 1.42 0.43 0.43
C ALA A 70 2.22 1.29 -0.56
N TYR A 71 1.64 1.63 -1.71
CA TYR A 71 2.25 2.58 -2.64
C TYR A 71 2.46 3.95 -1.99
N PHE A 72 1.43 4.48 -1.31
CA PHE A 72 1.55 5.76 -0.61
C PHE A 72 2.58 5.73 0.51
N ALA A 73 2.65 4.65 1.27
CA ALA A 73 3.68 4.44 2.30
C ALA A 73 5.08 4.51 1.70
N MET A 74 5.33 3.74 0.65
CA MET A 74 6.63 3.71 -0.01
C MET A 74 6.99 5.06 -0.63
N HIS A 75 6.07 5.67 -1.37
CA HIS A 75 6.27 6.97 -2.00
C HIS A 75 6.65 8.04 -0.97
N SER A 76 5.97 8.05 0.18
CA SER A 76 6.07 9.13 1.16
C SER A 76 7.19 8.93 2.18
N LEU A 77 7.61 7.69 2.44
CA LEU A 77 8.48 7.34 3.57
C LEU A 77 9.76 6.57 3.17
N GLN A 78 10.03 6.39 1.87
CA GLN A 78 11.24 5.71 1.38
C GLN A 78 12.56 6.33 1.84
N ASP A 79 12.56 7.60 2.26
CA ASP A 79 13.71 8.32 2.80
C ASP A 79 13.73 8.41 4.34
N ARG A 80 12.79 7.72 5.01
CA ARG A 80 12.62 7.77 6.47
C ARG A 80 13.12 6.50 7.16
N GLU A 81 13.38 6.61 8.46
CA GLU A 81 13.80 5.48 9.28
C GLU A 81 12.59 4.61 9.66
N ILE A 82 12.36 3.57 8.87
CA ILE A 82 11.31 2.58 9.11
C ILE A 82 11.95 1.26 9.48
N ASN A 83 11.48 0.67 10.59
CA ASN A 83 11.97 -0.60 11.10
C ASN A 83 11.47 -1.79 10.27
N MET A 84 10.18 -1.79 9.92
CA MET A 84 9.53 -2.90 9.23
C MET A 84 8.29 -2.42 8.49
N ALA A 85 7.95 -3.02 7.35
CA ALA A 85 6.68 -2.81 6.67
C ALA A 85 5.89 -4.12 6.52
N TYR A 86 4.60 -4.07 6.83
CA TYR A 86 3.65 -5.16 6.67
C TYR A 86 2.62 -4.74 5.64
N PHE A 87 2.59 -5.42 4.50
CA PHE A 87 1.78 -5.03 3.36
C PHE A 87 0.72 -6.08 3.03
N ILE A 88 -0.55 -5.66 2.98
CA ILE A 88 -1.70 -6.52 2.67
C ILE A 88 -2.19 -6.18 1.27
N SER A 89 -2.12 -7.17 0.36
CA SER A 89 -2.44 -7.01 -1.07
C SER A 89 -1.83 -5.75 -1.69
N PRO A 90 -0.52 -5.48 -1.54
CA PRO A 90 0.04 -4.17 -1.87
C PRO A 90 0.01 -3.86 -3.36
N ILE A 91 -0.28 -2.60 -3.70
CA ILE A 91 0.14 -2.03 -4.97
C ILE A 91 1.61 -1.65 -4.83
N VAL A 92 2.51 -2.47 -5.38
CA VAL A 92 3.97 -2.26 -5.30
C VAL A 92 4.54 -1.53 -6.53
N ASP A 93 3.80 -1.50 -7.63
CA ASP A 93 4.17 -0.83 -8.87
C ASP A 93 2.94 -0.11 -9.45
N MET A 94 2.83 1.19 -9.13
CA MET A 94 1.70 2.01 -9.55
C MET A 94 1.73 2.31 -11.05
N GLU A 95 2.91 2.40 -11.67
CA GLU A 95 3.00 2.58 -13.12
C GLU A 95 2.44 1.34 -13.82
N GLN A 96 2.85 0.14 -13.40
CA GLN A 96 2.33 -1.10 -13.96
C GLN A 96 0.81 -1.23 -13.79
N LEU A 97 0.26 -0.86 -12.62
CA LEU A 97 -1.19 -0.86 -12.40
C LEU A 97 -1.91 0.11 -13.35
N ILE A 98 -1.40 1.34 -13.52
CA ILE A 98 -1.99 2.32 -14.46
C ILE A 98 -1.94 1.78 -15.90
N MET A 99 -0.83 1.17 -16.31
CA MET A 99 -0.69 0.58 -17.64
C MET A 99 -1.62 -0.63 -17.86
N ASP A 100 -1.86 -1.43 -16.82
CA ASP A 100 -2.83 -2.53 -16.84
C ASP A 100 -4.26 -1.99 -16.96
N MET A 101 -4.63 -0.97 -16.18
CA MET A 101 -5.94 -0.31 -16.28
C MET A 101 -6.18 0.31 -17.66
N MET A 102 -5.14 0.93 -18.25
CA MET A 102 -5.19 1.44 -19.62
C MET A 102 -5.47 0.31 -20.62
N THR A 103 -4.84 -0.85 -20.43
CA THR A 103 -5.08 -2.04 -21.27
C THR A 103 -6.52 -2.55 -21.12
N TRP A 104 -7.03 -2.63 -19.89
CA TRP A 104 -8.42 -3.04 -19.62
C TRP A 104 -9.44 -2.09 -20.26
N ALA A 105 -9.15 -0.78 -20.24
CA ALA A 105 -9.99 0.25 -20.81
C ALA A 105 -9.77 0.46 -22.33
N ASN A 106 -8.83 -0.25 -22.95
CA ASN A 106 -8.41 -0.06 -24.34
C ASN A 106 -8.01 1.41 -24.66
N VAL A 107 -7.27 2.03 -23.74
CA VAL A 107 -6.76 3.40 -23.82
C VAL A 107 -5.25 3.38 -24.07
N SER A 108 -4.78 4.00 -25.15
CA SER A 108 -3.34 4.19 -25.39
C SER A 108 -2.77 5.39 -24.64
N GLU A 109 -1.47 5.40 -24.39
CA GLU A 109 -0.78 6.56 -23.77
C GLU A 109 -1.02 7.86 -24.54
N LYS A 110 -1.01 7.83 -25.88
CA LYS A 110 -1.30 9.00 -26.71
C LYS A 110 -2.72 9.53 -26.52
N GLN A 111 -3.69 8.64 -26.30
CA GLN A 111 -5.07 9.04 -26.00
C GLN A 111 -5.15 9.67 -24.63
N LEU A 112 -4.55 9.04 -23.61
CA LEU A 112 -4.52 9.55 -22.25
C LEU A 112 -3.81 10.91 -22.17
N GLU A 113 -2.65 11.06 -22.83
CA GLU A 113 -1.92 12.33 -22.91
C GLU A 113 -2.77 13.45 -23.52
N LYS A 114 -3.56 13.14 -24.55
CA LYS A 114 -4.41 14.11 -25.22
C LYS A 114 -5.66 14.47 -24.41
N GLN A 115 -6.32 13.47 -23.82
CA GLN A 115 -7.58 13.64 -23.09
C GLN A 115 -7.37 14.11 -21.64
N LYS A 116 -6.16 13.93 -21.10
CA LYS A 116 -5.75 14.19 -19.71
C LYS A 116 -6.38 13.24 -18.71
N GLU A 117 -7.69 13.03 -18.79
CA GLU A 117 -8.42 12.09 -17.96
C GLU A 117 -9.34 11.23 -18.83
N THR A 118 -9.54 9.97 -18.42
CA THR A 118 -10.45 9.04 -19.08
C THR A 118 -11.18 8.23 -18.02
N GLU A 119 -12.49 8.43 -17.91
CA GLU A 119 -13.36 7.58 -17.09
C GLU A 119 -13.39 6.16 -17.67
N THR A 120 -13.34 5.17 -16.80
CA THR A 120 -13.38 3.75 -17.17
C THR A 120 -14.70 3.13 -16.75
N SER A 121 -15.03 1.97 -17.33
CA SER A 121 -16.23 1.19 -16.98
C SER A 121 -16.14 0.49 -15.62
N PHE A 122 -15.00 0.58 -14.93
CA PHE A 122 -14.73 -0.09 -13.65
C PHE A 122 -14.52 0.92 -12.53
N ASP A 123 -15.20 2.07 -12.61
CA ASP A 123 -15.25 3.11 -11.58
C ASP A 123 -13.88 3.69 -11.17
N GLU A 124 -12.92 3.65 -12.10
CA GLU A 124 -11.63 4.33 -12.01
C GLU A 124 -11.49 5.43 -13.07
N THR A 125 -10.73 6.47 -12.76
CA THR A 125 -10.36 7.51 -13.73
C THR A 125 -8.86 7.41 -14.03
N LEU A 126 -8.52 7.08 -15.28
CA LEU A 126 -7.15 7.15 -15.75
C LEU A 126 -6.73 8.61 -15.85
N SER A 127 -5.59 8.98 -15.27
CA SER A 127 -5.06 10.35 -15.27
C SER A 127 -3.66 10.40 -15.85
N TRP A 128 -3.47 11.22 -16.88
CA TRP A 128 -2.15 11.50 -17.45
C TRP A 128 -1.22 12.18 -16.44
N GLU A 129 -1.76 13.05 -15.60
CA GLU A 129 -0.98 13.70 -14.55
C GLU A 129 -0.47 12.67 -13.55
N TYR A 130 -1.32 11.73 -13.13
CA TYR A 130 -0.92 10.65 -12.22
C TYR A 130 0.14 9.75 -12.89
N LEU A 131 -0.06 9.30 -14.13
CA LEU A 131 0.95 8.51 -14.84
C LEU A 131 2.30 9.25 -14.96
N CYS A 132 2.26 10.55 -15.29
CA CYS A 132 3.46 11.37 -15.33
C CYS A 132 4.11 11.51 -13.95
N TYR A 133 3.31 11.60 -12.90
CA TYR A 133 3.78 11.76 -11.54
C TYR A 133 4.52 10.51 -11.06
N VAL A 134 3.95 9.31 -11.25
CA VAL A 134 4.60 8.07 -10.79
C VAL A 134 5.93 7.82 -11.52
N ARG A 135 6.00 8.13 -12.81
CA ARG A 135 7.24 8.03 -13.61
C ARG A 135 8.34 8.99 -13.13
N LYS A 136 7.96 10.14 -12.58
CA LYS A 136 8.90 11.14 -12.04
C LYS A 136 9.34 10.82 -10.61
N HIS A 137 8.61 9.97 -9.90
CA HIS A 137 8.85 9.60 -8.50
C HIS A 137 8.93 8.09 -8.36
N PRO A 138 9.99 7.45 -8.89
CA PRO A 138 10.15 6.00 -8.78
C PRO A 138 10.31 5.59 -7.31
N ILE A 139 9.80 4.42 -6.97
CA ILE A 139 9.95 3.84 -5.64
C ILE A 139 11.35 3.22 -5.49
N ILE A 140 12.09 3.69 -4.49
CA ILE A 140 13.38 3.18 -4.04
C ILE A 140 13.20 2.67 -2.60
N TRP A 141 12.65 1.47 -2.47
CA TRP A 141 12.29 0.91 -1.17
C TRP A 141 13.36 -0.03 -0.61
N ASN A 142 13.89 0.27 0.58
CA ASN A 142 14.94 -0.55 1.22
C ASN A 142 14.53 -1.12 2.59
N VAL A 143 13.28 -0.90 2.99
CA VAL A 143 12.76 -1.34 4.28
C VAL A 143 12.46 -2.83 4.22
N GLU A 144 12.81 -3.56 5.28
CA GLU A 144 12.41 -4.97 5.43
C GLU A 144 10.88 -5.08 5.40
N THR A 145 10.37 -5.94 4.51
CA THR A 145 8.93 -5.97 4.19
C THR A 145 8.38 -7.40 4.23
N GLU A 146 7.25 -7.58 4.91
CA GLU A 146 6.45 -8.81 4.85
C GLU A 146 5.18 -8.52 4.06
N ILE A 147 4.90 -9.36 3.06
CA ILE A 147 3.77 -9.19 2.15
C ILE A 147 2.77 -10.33 2.34
N LEU A 148 1.50 -10.01 2.53
CA LEU A 148 0.37 -10.91 2.32
C LEU A 148 -0.17 -10.70 0.90
N TYR A 149 -0.02 -11.71 0.05
CA TYR A 149 -0.45 -11.68 -1.34
C TYR A 149 -1.57 -12.71 -1.60
N ALA A 150 -2.60 -12.33 -2.34
CA ALA A 150 -3.74 -13.16 -2.68
C ALA A 150 -3.61 -13.75 -4.10
N THR A 151 -3.85 -15.06 -4.31
CA THR A 151 -3.58 -15.69 -5.63
C THR A 151 -4.51 -15.25 -6.75
N ASN A 152 -5.72 -14.75 -6.43
CA ASN A 152 -6.69 -14.24 -7.39
C ASN A 152 -6.73 -12.71 -7.36
N ASP A 153 -5.63 -12.06 -6.98
CA ASP A 153 -5.48 -10.61 -7.09
C ASP A 153 -5.43 -10.20 -8.57
N HIS A 154 -6.45 -9.45 -9.01
CA HIS A 154 -6.57 -8.96 -10.37
C HIS A 154 -5.93 -7.58 -10.57
N LEU A 155 -5.55 -6.88 -9.50
CA LEU A 155 -4.89 -5.59 -9.55
C LEU A 155 -3.37 -5.73 -9.57
N THR A 156 -2.83 -6.62 -8.74
CA THR A 156 -1.39 -6.88 -8.68
C THR A 156 -1.09 -8.31 -9.10
N LYS A 157 -0.47 -8.44 -10.28
CA LYS A 157 -0.06 -9.74 -10.81
C LYS A 157 1.04 -10.37 -9.95
N LYS A 158 1.10 -11.70 -9.96
CA LYS A 158 2.11 -12.45 -9.22
C LYS A 158 3.52 -12.09 -9.67
N GLU A 159 3.73 -11.88 -10.96
CA GLU A 159 5.02 -11.48 -11.52
C GLU A 159 5.51 -10.13 -10.99
N THR A 160 4.57 -9.20 -10.71
CA THR A 160 4.87 -7.89 -10.12
C THR A 160 5.37 -8.05 -8.69
N ILE A 161 4.71 -8.89 -7.89
CA ILE A 161 5.15 -9.20 -6.52
C ILE A 161 6.49 -9.94 -6.51
N ASP A 162 6.67 -10.94 -7.37
CA ASP A 162 7.94 -11.68 -7.46
C ASP A 162 9.09 -10.75 -7.84
N THR A 163 8.86 -9.84 -8.79
CA THR A 163 9.85 -8.82 -9.17
C THR A 163 10.20 -7.91 -8.00
N PHE A 164 9.20 -7.50 -7.20
CA PHE A 164 9.43 -6.70 -6.01
C PHE A 164 10.26 -7.46 -4.97
N VAL A 165 9.87 -8.69 -4.65
CA VAL A 165 10.59 -9.56 -3.70
C VAL A 165 12.03 -9.83 -4.14
N CYS A 166 12.29 -9.99 -5.44
CA CYS A 166 13.66 -10.19 -5.93
C CYS A 166 14.54 -8.93 -5.84
N LYS A 167 13.95 -7.73 -5.87
CA LYS A 167 14.68 -6.46 -5.90
C LYS A 167 14.81 -5.80 -4.53
N HIS A 168 13.95 -6.16 -3.59
CA HIS A 168 13.83 -5.54 -2.28
C HIS A 168 14.01 -6.57 -1.16
N ASN A 169 14.31 -6.12 0.06
CA ASN A 169 14.38 -6.99 1.22
C ASN A 169 12.97 -7.38 1.69
N ALA A 170 12.30 -8.26 0.95
CA ALA A 170 10.91 -8.61 1.20
C ALA A 170 10.67 -10.12 1.23
N ASN A 171 9.73 -10.55 2.06
CA ASN A 171 9.18 -11.90 2.07
C ASN A 171 7.70 -11.87 1.68
N VAL A 172 7.20 -12.97 1.12
CA VAL A 172 5.80 -13.09 0.69
C VAL A 172 5.13 -14.32 1.27
N TYR A 173 3.98 -14.11 1.89
CA TYR A 173 3.01 -15.14 2.25
C TYR A 173 1.87 -15.15 1.22
N VAL A 174 1.62 -16.31 0.62
CA VAL A 174 0.61 -16.47 -0.43
C VAL A 174 -0.68 -17.06 0.16
N ALA A 175 -1.74 -16.25 0.20
CA ALA A 175 -3.10 -16.66 0.52
C ALA A 175 -3.80 -17.23 -0.73
N LYS A 176 -4.05 -18.54 -0.73
CA LYS A 176 -4.69 -19.24 -1.84
C LYS A 176 -6.18 -18.94 -1.92
N ASP A 177 -6.68 -18.87 -3.16
CA ASP A 177 -8.09 -18.69 -3.49
C ASP A 177 -8.70 -17.41 -2.88
N GLN A 178 -7.87 -16.40 -2.64
CA GLN A 178 -8.28 -15.09 -2.15
C GLN A 178 -8.16 -14.04 -3.24
N GLU A 179 -9.01 -13.02 -3.17
CA GLU A 179 -9.00 -11.85 -4.04
C GLU A 179 -8.23 -10.70 -3.39
N HIS A 180 -8.07 -9.59 -4.11
CA HIS A 180 -7.35 -8.41 -3.64
C HIS A 180 -7.89 -7.86 -2.30
N TRP A 181 -9.22 -7.79 -2.15
CA TRP A 181 -9.86 -7.24 -0.94
C TRP A 181 -10.16 -8.31 0.10
N PHE A 182 -9.40 -8.28 1.21
CA PHE A 182 -9.72 -9.04 2.41
C PHE A 182 -10.77 -8.29 3.24
N HIS A 183 -12.01 -8.77 3.27
CA HIS A 183 -13.11 -8.08 3.94
C HIS A 183 -14.12 -9.00 4.63
N THR A 184 -14.25 -10.26 4.19
CA THR A 184 -15.06 -11.25 4.89
C THR A 184 -14.37 -11.69 6.19
N LYS A 185 -15.12 -12.29 7.12
CA LYS A 185 -14.56 -12.77 8.40
C LYS A 185 -13.48 -13.82 8.16
N GLU A 186 -13.70 -14.70 7.19
CA GLU A 186 -12.81 -15.77 6.77
C GLU A 186 -11.52 -15.20 6.17
N GLN A 187 -11.63 -14.18 5.31
CA GLN A 187 -10.48 -13.45 4.77
C GLN A 187 -9.69 -12.72 5.86
N MET A 188 -10.37 -12.02 6.75
CA MET A 188 -9.72 -11.30 7.85
C MET A 188 -9.01 -12.25 8.82
N ALA A 189 -9.52 -13.47 9.03
CA ALA A 189 -8.83 -14.48 9.81
C ALA A 189 -7.44 -14.83 9.23
N ILE A 190 -7.31 -14.87 7.89
CA ILE A 190 -6.01 -15.07 7.21
C ILE A 190 -5.07 -13.89 7.49
N VAL A 191 -5.58 -12.65 7.39
CA VAL A 191 -4.80 -11.44 7.72
C VAL A 191 -4.29 -11.50 9.15
N TYR A 192 -5.15 -11.83 10.11
CA TYR A 192 -4.79 -11.91 11.53
C TYR A 192 -3.79 -13.03 11.82
N GLU A 193 -3.98 -14.20 11.20
CA GLU A 193 -3.06 -15.33 11.32
C GLU A 193 -1.68 -14.97 10.77
N TRP A 194 -1.63 -14.35 9.60
CA TRP A 194 -0.37 -13.89 8.99
C TRP A 194 0.31 -12.84 9.87
N LEU A 195 -0.41 -11.78 10.28
CA LEU A 195 0.14 -10.72 11.15
C LEU A 195 0.69 -11.29 12.46
N THR A 196 0.00 -12.25 13.08
CA THR A 196 0.47 -12.90 14.32
C THR A 196 1.80 -13.63 14.14
N ARG A 197 2.11 -14.10 12.92
CA ARG A 197 3.36 -14.80 12.62
C ARG A 197 4.52 -13.83 12.36
N VAL A 198 4.24 -12.68 11.77
CA VAL A 198 5.27 -11.74 11.29
C VAL A 198 5.53 -10.57 12.25
N ILE A 199 4.52 -10.12 12.99
CA ILE A 199 4.67 -9.07 14.01
C ILE A 199 5.26 -9.68 15.28
N LYS A 200 6.39 -9.13 15.74
CA LYS A 200 7.12 -9.56 16.93
C LYS A 200 7.18 -8.50 18.03
#